data_AF-A0A6S8DY55-F1
#
_entry.id   AF-A0A6S8DY55-F1
#
_cell.length_a   1.000
_cell.length_b   1.000
_cell.length_c   1.000
_cell.angle_alpha   90.00
_cell.angle_beta   90.00
_cell.angle_gamma   90.00
#
_symmetry.space_group_name_H-M   'P 1'
#
loop_
_entity.id
_entity.type
_entity.pdbx_description
1 polymer ?
#
loop_
_entity_poly.entity_id
_entity_poly.type
_entity_poly.pdbx_seq_one_letter_code
_entity_poly.pdbx_strand_id
1 'polypeptide(L)'
;MAPRVEYIEVRDMVPELKSRFNSGKQLNIFKAIANHPELANSWLKFADHVVGKTQTLPPRDRELVILRIGWLCQSDYEFGQHVRIGLRTGVKEDEIKKLTVIVRLLEYL
;
A
#
# COMPACT_ATOMS: atom_id res chain seq x y z
N MET A 1 -12.95 -11.40 0.36
CA MET A 1 -12.33 -12.53 1.09
C MET A 1 -12.30 -12.18 2.57
N ALA A 2 -12.59 -13.13 3.45
CA ALA A 2 -12.41 -12.92 4.89
C ALA A 2 -10.91 -12.80 5.22
N PRO A 3 -10.52 -11.95 6.19
CA PRO A 3 -9.12 -11.84 6.56
C PRO A 3 -8.64 -13.09 7.30
N ARG A 4 -7.36 -13.46 7.10
CA ARG A 4 -6.73 -14.59 7.81
C ARG A 4 -6.25 -14.22 9.22
N VAL A 5 -6.07 -12.92 9.46
CA VAL A 5 -5.74 -12.35 10.77
C VAL A 5 -6.91 -11.46 11.15
N GLU A 6 -7.43 -11.63 12.35
CA GLU A 6 -8.51 -10.77 12.85
C GLU A 6 -8.06 -9.32 12.89
N TYR A 7 -8.98 -8.40 12.63
CA TYR A 7 -8.70 -6.98 12.65
C TYR A 7 -8.91 -6.43 14.05
N ILE A 8 -7.88 -5.77 14.59
CA ILE A 8 -8.05 -5.03 15.83
C ILE A 8 -8.74 -3.70 15.53
N GLU A 9 -9.79 -3.39 16.29
CA GLU A 9 -10.45 -2.10 16.21
C GLU A 9 -9.62 -1.02 16.92
N VAL A 10 -9.68 0.21 16.42
CA VAL A 10 -8.83 1.30 16.94
C VAL A 10 -9.03 1.54 18.44
N ARG A 11 -10.26 1.35 18.94
CA ARG A 11 -10.57 1.47 20.37
C ARG A 11 -9.79 0.47 21.23
N ASP A 12 -9.40 -0.66 20.66
CA ASP A 12 -8.76 -1.80 21.32
C ASP A 12 -7.23 -1.81 21.10
N MET A 13 -6.68 -0.93 20.25
CA MET A 13 -5.24 -0.78 20.04
C MET A 13 -4.49 -0.22 21.26
N VAL A 14 -3.17 -0.40 21.33
CA VAL A 14 -2.34 0.28 22.33
C VAL A 14 -2.33 1.81 22.11
N PRO A 15 -2.19 2.64 23.17
CA PRO A 15 -2.29 4.09 23.06
C PRO A 15 -1.39 4.74 22.00
N GLU A 16 -0.17 4.22 21.82
CA GLU A 16 0.79 4.71 20.82
C GLU A 16 0.26 4.60 19.38
N LEU A 17 -0.46 3.52 19.05
CA LEU A 17 -1.03 3.30 17.73
C LEU A 17 -2.38 4.02 17.54
N LYS A 18 -3.14 4.27 18.61
CA LYS A 18 -4.44 4.98 18.52
C LYS A 18 -4.30 6.35 17.88
N SER A 19 -3.31 7.14 18.29
CA SER A 19 -3.08 8.49 17.76
C SER A 19 -2.75 8.46 16.26
N ARG A 20 -1.97 7.46 15.84
CA ARG A 20 -1.54 7.26 14.45
C ARG A 20 -2.71 6.88 13.53
N PHE A 21 -3.68 6.13 14.04
CA PHE A 21 -4.81 5.62 13.23
C PHE A 21 -6.14 6.35 13.43
N ASN A 22 -6.24 7.25 14.41
CA ASN A 22 -7.41 8.12 14.61
C ASN A 22 -7.48 9.28 13.59
N SER A 23 -6.38 9.62 12.92
CA SER A 23 -6.27 10.82 12.07
C SER A 23 -6.64 10.61 10.60
N GLY A 24 -7.02 9.39 10.20
CA GLY A 24 -7.26 9.06 8.80
C GLY A 24 -8.19 7.88 8.56
N LYS A 25 -8.28 7.44 7.30
CA LYS A 25 -9.09 6.30 6.89
C LYS A 25 -8.49 5.01 7.46
N GLN A 26 -9.27 4.27 8.24
CA GLN A 26 -8.85 3.01 8.85
C GLN A 26 -8.74 1.90 7.78
N LEU A 27 -7.58 1.83 7.12
CA LEU A 27 -7.29 0.79 6.14
C LEU A 27 -7.08 -0.56 6.82
N ASN A 28 -7.49 -1.64 6.16
CA ASN A 28 -7.40 -3.00 6.71
C ASN A 28 -5.96 -3.42 7.06
N ILE A 29 -4.97 -2.96 6.29
CA ILE A 29 -3.55 -3.22 6.58
C ILE A 29 -3.13 -2.69 7.97
N PHE A 30 -3.65 -1.53 8.37
CA PHE A 30 -3.36 -0.95 9.67
C PHE A 30 -4.02 -1.74 10.80
N LYS A 31 -5.27 -2.17 10.60
CA LYS A 31 -5.96 -3.04 11.56
C LYS A 31 -5.31 -4.43 11.67
N ALA A 32 -4.75 -4.95 10.59
CA ALA A 32 -4.04 -6.23 10.60
C ALA A 32 -2.71 -6.14 11.34
N ILE A 33 -1.85 -5.17 10.99
CA ILE A 33 -0.51 -5.04 11.57
C ILE A 33 -0.54 -4.57 13.03
N ALA A 34 -1.58 -3.83 13.44
CA ALA A 34 -1.75 -3.38 14.81
C ALA A 34 -1.97 -4.52 15.83
N ASN A 35 -2.24 -5.75 15.39
CA ASN A 35 -2.14 -6.94 16.26
C ASN A 35 -0.72 -7.15 16.82
N HIS A 36 0.30 -6.55 16.20
CA HIS A 36 1.70 -6.64 16.62
C HIS A 36 2.33 -5.23 16.74
N PRO A 37 2.18 -4.55 17.90
CA PRO A 37 2.54 -3.14 18.03
C PRO A 37 4.01 -2.80 17.77
N GLU A 38 4.95 -3.62 18.24
CA GLU A 38 6.39 -3.40 18.01
C GLU A 38 6.75 -3.46 16.52
N LEU A 39 6.17 -4.42 15.80
CA LEU A 39 6.30 -4.54 14.35
C LEU A 39 5.66 -3.33 13.66
N ALA A 40 4.44 -2.95 14.05
CA ALA A 40 3.74 -1.82 13.47
C ALA A 40 4.57 -0.53 13.59
N ASN A 41 5.10 -0.23 14.77
CA ASN A 41 5.92 0.96 15.00
C ASN A 41 7.18 1.02 14.12
N SER A 42 7.83 -0.13 13.90
CA SER A 42 9.05 -0.21 13.10
C SER A 42 8.75 -0.16 11.60
N TRP A 43 7.78 -0.96 11.15
CA TRP A 43 7.43 -1.09 9.74
C TRP A 43 6.76 0.17 9.19
N LEU A 44 5.87 0.81 9.95
CA LEU A 44 5.12 1.97 9.45
C LEU A 44 6.00 3.19 9.18
N LYS A 45 7.13 3.33 9.89
CA LYS A 45 8.12 4.39 9.57
C LYS A 45 8.72 4.19 8.18
N PHE A 46 9.04 2.94 7.84
CA PHE A 46 9.54 2.58 6.52
C PHE A 46 8.44 2.74 5.46
N ALA A 47 7.23 2.24 5.73
CA ALA A 47 6.10 2.35 4.81
C ALA A 47 5.77 3.82 4.49
N ASP A 48 5.70 4.68 5.51
CA ASP A 48 5.51 6.13 5.35
C ASP A 48 6.61 6.75 4.48
N HIS A 49 7.86 6.29 4.60
CA HIS A 49 8.93 6.80 3.76
C HIS A 49 8.70 6.45 2.28
N VAL A 50 8.33 5.20 2.01
CA VAL A 50 8.12 4.67 0.66
C VAL A 50 6.91 5.32 -0.01
N VAL A 51 5.76 5.43 0.67
CA VAL A 51 4.50 5.94 0.08
C VAL A 51 4.30 7.43 0.32
N GLY A 52 5.09 8.04 1.20
CA GLY A 52 4.96 9.42 1.64
C GLY A 52 5.95 10.37 0.96
N LYS A 53 6.07 11.57 1.54
CA LYS A 53 6.77 12.70 0.89
C LYS A 53 8.28 12.76 1.16
N THR A 54 8.81 11.85 1.97
CA THR A 54 10.23 11.88 2.37
C THR A 54 11.17 11.22 1.35
N GLN A 55 10.64 10.38 0.46
CA GLN A 55 11.36 9.85 -0.70
C GLN A 55 11.36 10.87 -1.86
N THR A 56 12.19 10.66 -2.89
CA THR A 56 12.51 11.66 -3.91
C THR A 56 11.71 11.57 -5.22
N LEU A 57 10.96 10.49 -5.46
CA LEU A 57 10.14 10.33 -6.66
C LEU A 57 8.95 11.31 -6.65
N PRO A 58 8.63 11.91 -7.81
CA PRO A 58 7.37 12.61 -8.00
C PRO A 58 6.17 11.69 -7.66
N PRO A 59 5.06 12.23 -7.13
CA PRO A 59 3.91 11.42 -6.73
C PRO A 59 3.41 10.47 -7.82
N ARG A 60 3.32 10.95 -9.06
CA ARG A 60 2.88 10.15 -10.20
C ARG A 60 3.78 8.94 -10.45
N ASP A 61 5.10 9.16 -10.44
CA ASP A 61 6.08 8.12 -10.76
C ASP A 61 6.17 7.09 -9.63
N ARG A 62 6.04 7.54 -8.37
CA ARG A 62 5.92 6.67 -7.22
C ARG A 62 4.73 5.71 -7.35
N GLU A 63 3.56 6.22 -7.73
CA GLU A 63 2.37 5.36 -7.89
C GLU A 63 2.52 4.37 -9.05
N LEU A 64 3.21 4.72 -10.15
CA LEU A 64 3.52 3.76 -11.22
C LEU A 64 4.36 2.59 -10.71
N VAL A 65 5.38 2.87 -9.89
CA VAL A 65 6.23 1.83 -9.29
C VAL A 65 5.42 0.96 -8.32
N ILE A 66 4.63 1.57 -7.43
CA ILE A 66 3.81 0.83 -6.46
C ILE A 66 2.80 -0.06 -7.18
N LEU A 67 2.09 0.46 -8.17
CA LEU A 67 1.14 -0.31 -8.99
C LEU A 67 1.83 -1.47 -9.69
N ARG A 68 3.03 -1.27 -10.25
CA ARG A 68 3.76 -2.33 -10.92
C ARG A 68 4.15 -3.44 -9.95
N ILE A 69 4.62 -3.09 -8.75
CA ILE A 69 4.95 -4.07 -7.70
C ILE A 69 3.69 -4.77 -7.19
N GLY A 70 2.60 -4.04 -6.95
CA GLY A 70 1.32 -4.61 -6.55
C GLY A 70 0.84 -5.69 -7.54
N TRP A 71 0.96 -5.43 -8.84
CA TRP A 71 0.65 -6.41 -9.88
C TRP A 71 1.63 -7.60 -9.87
N LEU A 72 2.94 -7.36 -9.85
CA LEU A 72 3.96 -8.43 -9.86
C LEU A 72 3.86 -9.35 -8.64
N CYS A 73 3.51 -8.80 -7.47
CA CYS A 73 3.30 -9.54 -6.23
C CYS A 73 1.90 -10.15 -6.11
N GLN A 74 1.03 -9.97 -7.12
CA GLN A 74 -0.36 -10.45 -7.11
C GLN A 74 -1.13 -9.96 -5.86
N SER A 75 -0.89 -8.71 -5.48
CA SER A 75 -1.51 -8.08 -4.31
C SER A 75 -2.71 -7.24 -4.73
N ASP A 76 -3.86 -7.90 -4.87
CA ASP A 76 -5.12 -7.24 -5.28
C ASP A 76 -5.51 -6.07 -4.37
N TYR A 77 -5.26 -6.24 -3.07
CA TYR A 77 -5.56 -5.20 -2.08
C TYR A 77 -4.69 -3.96 -2.30
N GLU A 78 -3.38 -4.14 -2.41
CA GLU A 78 -2.43 -3.04 -2.64
C GLU A 78 -2.70 -2.36 -3.97
N PHE A 79 -2.83 -3.16 -5.04
CA PHE A 79 -3.10 -2.67 -6.38
C PHE A 79 -4.40 -1.85 -6.40
N GLY A 80 -5.49 -2.38 -5.82
CA GLY A 80 -6.77 -1.67 -5.75
C GLY A 80 -6.74 -0.35 -4.97
N GLN A 81 -6.01 -0.28 -3.85
CA GLN A 81 -5.83 0.99 -3.13
C GLN A 81 -5.04 1.99 -3.97
N HIS A 82 -3.95 1.54 -4.58
CA HIS A 82 -3.03 2.40 -5.33
C HIS A 82 -3.55 2.81 -6.71
N VAL A 83 -4.49 2.07 -7.32
CA VAL A 83 -5.21 2.55 -8.52
C VAL A 83 -5.91 3.87 -8.22
N ARG A 84 -6.60 3.94 -7.07
CA ARG A 84 -7.33 5.16 -6.67
C ARG A 84 -6.37 6.31 -6.40
N ILE A 85 -5.20 6.04 -5.83
CA ILE A 85 -4.18 7.05 -5.51
C ILE A 85 -3.51 7.53 -6.80
N GLY A 86 -3.06 6.59 -7.65
CA GLY A 86 -2.46 6.85 -8.96
C GLY A 86 -3.30 7.78 -9.83
N LEU A 87 -4.60 7.53 -9.95
CA LEU A 87 -5.52 8.39 -10.70
C LEU A 87 -5.52 9.84 -10.18
N ARG A 88 -5.46 10.04 -8.85
CA ARG A 88 -5.38 11.39 -8.25
C ARG A 88 -4.03 12.07 -8.47
N THR A 89 -2.98 11.31 -8.76
CA THR A 89 -1.64 11.82 -9.08
C THR A 89 -1.40 12.01 -10.58
N GLY A 90 -2.41 11.77 -11.43
CA GLY A 90 -2.31 11.95 -12.88
C GLY A 90 -1.81 10.72 -13.64
N VAL A 91 -1.78 9.54 -13.03
CA VAL A 91 -1.63 8.27 -13.76
C VAL A 91 -2.93 8.02 -14.52
N LYS A 92 -2.85 7.69 -15.81
CA LYS A 92 -4.06 7.43 -16.62
C LYS A 92 -4.48 5.97 -16.54
N GLU A 93 -5.76 5.69 -16.76
CA GLU A 93 -6.28 4.32 -16.77
C GLU A 93 -5.61 3.41 -17.80
N ASP A 94 -5.24 3.94 -18.97
CA ASP A 94 -4.54 3.17 -20.00
C ASP A 94 -3.13 2.78 -19.55
N GLU A 95 -2.46 3.64 -18.77
CA GLU A 95 -1.17 3.34 -18.16
C GLU A 95 -1.31 2.25 -17.11
N ILE A 96 -2.33 2.33 -16.25
CA ILE A 96 -2.63 1.28 -15.26
C ILE A 96 -2.86 -0.07 -15.94
N LYS A 97 -3.64 -0.10 -17.04
CA LYS A 97 -3.86 -1.32 -17.82
C LYS A 97 -2.57 -1.88 -18.42
N LYS A 98 -1.63 -1.02 -18.84
CA LYS A 98 -0.32 -1.46 -19.32
C LYS A 98 0.53 -2.09 -18.20
N LEU A 99 0.33 -1.70 -16.94
CA LEU A 99 1.05 -2.31 -15.81
C LEU A 99 0.56 -3.73 -15.50
N THR A 100 -0.60 -4.16 -15.98
CA THR A 100 -1.17 -5.49 -15.71
C THR A 100 -0.74 -6.55 -16.74
N VAL A 101 0.23 -6.25 -17.60
CA VAL A 101 0.77 -7.25 -18.53
C VAL A 101 1.88 -8.06 -17.87
N ILE A 102 1.88 -9.36 -18.13
CA ILE A 102 3.02 -10.22 -17.81
C ILE A 102 4.11 -9.88 -18.83
N VAL A 103 5.21 -9.31 -18.37
CA VAL A 103 6.42 -9.24 -19.20
C VAL A 103 6.96 -10.66 -19.23
N ARG A 104 6.70 -11.38 -20.33
CA ARG A 104 7.30 -12.69 -20.54
C ARG A 104 8.80 -12.46 -20.66
N LEU A 105 9.57 -13.02 -19.74
CA LEU A 105 11.04 -13.07 -19.76
C LEU A 105 11.59 -13.95 -20.91
N LEU A 106 10.84 -14.17 -21.99
CA LEU A 106 11.17 -15.10 -23.07
C LEU A 106 11.65 -14.42 -24.36
N GLU A 107 11.95 -13.12 -24.34
CA GLU A 107 12.53 -12.43 -25.51
C GLU A 107 14.06 -12.25 -25.41
N TYR A 108 14.71 -12.85 -24.40
CA TYR A 108 16.18 -12.76 -24.19
C TYR A 108 16.87 -14.09 -23.85
N LEU A 109 16.22 -15.24 -24.13
CA LEU A 109 16.84 -16.58 -24.16
C LEU A 109 16.42 -17.26 -25.46
#